data_AF-A0A212KRQ6-F1
#
_entry.id   AF-A0A212KRQ6-F1
#
_cell.length_a   1.000
_cell.length_b   1.000
_cell.length_c   1.000
_cell.angle_alpha   90.00
_cell.angle_beta   90.00
_cell.angle_gamma   90.00
#
_symmetry.space_group_name_H-M   'P 1'
#
loop_
_entity.id
_entity.type
_entity.pdbx_description
1 polymer ?
#
loop_
_entity_poly.entity_id
_entity_poly.type
_entity_poly.pdbx_seq_one_letter_code
_entity_poly.pdbx_strand_id
1 'polypeptide(L)' 'MAQHSKAQMEKKVAYLEFVNDQLTTELRYVDTLLRSIGFPEGLETVKLAARELMDREHDEPEESREI' A
#
# COMPACT_ATOMS: atom_id res chain seq x y z
N MET A 1 -27.39 4.48 -12.10
CA MET A 1 -26.65 4.36 -10.83
C MET A 1 -27.54 3.63 -9.84
N ALA A 2 -27.11 2.52 -9.25
CA ALA A 2 -27.92 1.81 -8.26
C ALA A 2 -28.06 2.69 -7.02
N GLN A 3 -29.30 3.08 -6.69
CA GLN A 3 -29.59 3.88 -5.51
C GLN A 3 -29.72 2.92 -4.31
N HIS A 4 -28.75 2.99 -3.40
CA HIS A 4 -28.72 2.14 -2.22
C HIS A 4 -29.60 2.74 -1.12
N SER A 5 -30.31 1.88 -0.40
CA SER A 5 -31.09 2.32 0.77
C SER A 5 -30.15 2.79 1.88
N LYS A 6 -30.66 3.65 2.77
CA LYS A 6 -29.90 4.13 3.95
C LYS A 6 -29.27 2.98 4.74
N ALA A 7 -30.06 1.92 5.01
CA ALA A 7 -29.59 0.74 5.73
C ALA A 7 -28.49 -0.03 4.98
N GLN A 8 -28.55 -0.10 3.64
CA GLN A 8 -27.48 -0.72 2.84
C GLN A 8 -26.19 0.11 2.91
N MET A 9 -26.30 1.43 2.96
CA MET A 9 -25.15 2.31 3.11
C MET A 9 -24.52 2.20 4.49
N GLU A 10 -25.31 2.20 5.55
CA GLU A 10 -24.81 2.01 6.92
C GLU A 10 -24.09 0.67 7.07
N LYS A 11 -24.65 -0.41 6.50
CA LYS A 11 -24.00 -1.72 6.51
C LYS A 11 -22.66 -1.71 5.75
N LYS A 12 -22.61 -1.02 4.60
CA LYS A 12 -21.38 -0.90 3.82
C LYS A 12 -20.33 -0.07 4.55
N VAL A 13 -20.73 1.02 5.22
CA VAL A 13 -19.83 1.83 6.04
C VAL A 13 -19.25 0.99 7.17
N ALA A 14 -20.08 0.31 7.96
CA ALA A 14 -19.59 -0.54 9.06
C ALA A 14 -18.61 -1.62 8.58
N TYR A 15 -18.87 -2.22 7.42
CA TYR A 15 -17.96 -3.19 6.81
C TYR A 15 -16.62 -2.55 6.39
N LEU A 16 -16.67 -1.37 5.78
CA LEU A 16 -15.46 -0.65 5.37
C LEU A 16 -14.65 -0.16 6.57
N GLU A 17 -15.31 0.27 7.65
CA GLU A 17 -14.66 0.63 8.91
C GLU A 17 -13.92 -0.57 9.50
N PHE A 18 -14.58 -1.72 9.58
CA PHE A 18 -13.96 -2.97 10.04
C PHE A 18 -12.72 -3.35 9.21
N VAL A 19 -12.83 -3.32 7.88
CA VAL A 19 -11.70 -3.64 7.00
C VAL A 19 -10.57 -2.62 7.15
N ASN A 20 -10.89 -1.34 7.28
CA ASN A 20 -9.90 -0.28 7.46
C ASN A 20 -9.14 -0.45 8.78
N ASP A 21 -9.85 -0.72 9.88
CA ASP A 21 -9.24 -0.93 11.19
C ASP A 21 -8.26 -2.12 11.17
N GLN A 22 -8.65 -3.22 10.50
CA GLN A 22 -7.78 -4.38 10.32
C GLN A 22 -6.53 -4.02 9.49
N LEU A 23 -6.72 -3.43 8.30
CA LEU A 23 -5.61 -3.06 7.42
C LEU A 23 -4.66 -2.06 8.09
N THR A 24 -5.19 -1.09 8.83
CA THR A 24 -4.38 -0.11 9.56
C THR A 24 -3.56 -0.79 10.65
N THR A 25 -4.12 -1.78 11.34
CA THR A 25 -3.40 -2.56 12.36
C THR A 25 -2.27 -3.37 11.73
N GLU A 26 -2.55 -4.09 10.65
CA GLU A 26 -1.54 -4.87 9.92
C GLU A 26 -0.42 -3.97 9.36
N LEU A 27 -0.77 -2.82 8.78
CA LEU A 27 0.19 -1.87 8.24
C LEU A 27 1.14 -1.33 9.32
N ARG A 28 0.62 -1.01 10.51
CA ARG A 28 1.43 -0.57 11.66
C ARG A 28 2.36 -1.68 12.16
N TYR A 29 1.90 -2.93 12.14
CA TYR A 29 2.73 -4.07 12.52
C TYR A 29 3.91 -4.24 11.56
N VAL A 30 3.65 -4.16 10.25
CA VAL A 30 4.71 -4.21 9.22
C VAL A 30 5.68 -3.04 9.37
N ASP A 31 5.19 -1.81 9.59
CA ASP A 31 6.06 -0.64 9.81
C ASP A 31 6.99 -0.85 11.02
N THR A 32 6.43 -1.38 12.11
CA THR A 32 7.21 -1.69 13.32
C THR A 32 8.28 -2.75 13.06
N LEU A 33 7.95 -3.78 12.28
CA LEU A 33 8.90 -4.82 11.88
C LEU A 33 10.01 -4.26 10.99
N LEU A 34 9.70 -3.39 10.03
CA LEU A 34 10.70 -2.76 9.18
C LEU A 34 11.66 -1.89 9.99
N ARG A 35 11.14 -1.15 10.98
CA ARG A 35 11.98 -0.38 11.91
C ARG A 35 12.89 -1.25 12.74
N SER A 36 12.44 -2.44 13.16
CA SER A 36 13.25 -3.35 13.98
C SER A 36 14.38 -4.02 13.20
N ILE A 37 14.24 -4.20 11.89
CA ILE A 37 15.25 -4.85 11.04
C ILE A 37 16.20 -3.85 10.35
N GLY A 38 16.13 -2.55 10.69
CA GLY A 38 17.10 -1.56 10.23
C GLY A 38 16.60 -0.56 9.18
N PHE A 39 15.29 -0.45 8.94
CA PHE A 39 14.69 0.63 8.14
C PHE A 39 14.15 1.72 9.09
N PRO A 40 14.91 2.78 9.42
CA PRO A 40 14.56 3.71 10.49
C PRO A 40 13.23 4.45 10.26
N GLU A 41 12.83 4.67 9.00
CA GLU A 41 11.53 5.25 8.63
C GLU A 41 10.48 4.21 8.22
N GLY A 42 10.78 2.92 8.44
CA GLY A 42 9.88 1.80 8.24
C GLY A 42 9.40 1.67 6.79
N LEU A 43 8.08 1.67 6.60
CA LEU A 43 7.45 1.54 5.29
C LEU A 43 7.82 2.66 4.32
N GLU A 44 8.13 3.86 4.80
CA GLU A 44 8.44 4.99 3.93
C GLU A 44 9.73 4.76 3.13
N THR A 45 10.78 4.27 3.80
CA THR A 45 12.05 3.91 3.13
C THR A 45 11.84 2.82 2.07
N VAL A 46 11.01 1.82 2.37
CA VAL A 46 10.71 0.73 1.43
C VAL A 46 9.92 1.23 0.23
N LYS A 47 8.95 2.13 0.43
CA LYS A 47 8.19 2.75 -0.66
C LYS A 47 9.09 3.58 -1.58
N LEU A 48 10.01 4.36 -1.01
CA LEU A 48 10.95 5.15 -1.79
C LEU A 48 11.84 4.24 -2.65
N ALA A 49 12.41 3.19 -2.05
CA ALA A 49 13.23 2.23 -2.78
C ALA A 49 12.43 1.52 -3.89
N ALA A 50 11.20 1.11 -3.61
CA ALA A 50 10.32 0.51 -4.62
C ALA A 50 10.03 1.47 -5.77
N ARG A 51 9.80 2.76 -5.46
CA ARG A 51 9.54 3.77 -6.49
C ARG A 51 10.76 4.02 -7.36
N GLU A 52 11.95 4.13 -6.77
CA GLU A 52 13.20 4.24 -7.54
C GLU A 52 13.42 3.04 -8.46
N LEU A 53 13.07 1.83 -8.03
CA LEU A 53 13.17 0.64 -8.87
C LEU A 53 12.20 0.68 -10.06
N MET A 54 10.95 1.08 -9.81
CA MET A 54 9.94 1.22 -10.87
C MET A 54 10.30 2.32 -11.87
N ASP A 55 10.85 3.43 -11.39
CA ASP A 55 11.27 4.54 -12.26
C ASP A 55 12.48 4.11 -13.12
N ARG A 56 13.43 3.34 -12.57
CA ARG A 56 14.54 2.75 -13.35
C ARG A 56 14.06 1.77 -14.43
N GLU A 57 13.06 0.94 -14.12
CA GLU A 57 12.45 0.04 -15.12
C GLU A 57 11.74 0.81 -16.25
N HIS A 58 11.25 2.01 -15.98
CA HIS A 58 10.52 2.84 -16.94
C HIS A 58 11.44 3.74 -17.78
N ASP A 59 12.63 4.09 -17.27
CA ASP A 59 13.64 4.91 -17.94
C ASP A 59 14.68 4.09 -18.73
N GLU A 60 14.70 2.76 -18.59
CA GLU A 60 15.49 1.90 -19.47
C GLU A 60 14.80 1.77 -20.84
N PRO A 61 15.39 2.29 -21.94
CA PRO A 61 14.88 1.98 -23.27
C PRO A 61 14.99 0.46 -23.48
N GLU A 62 13.89 -0.13 -23.95
CA GLU A 62 13.74 -1.57 -24.27
C GLU A 62 14.88 -2.13 -25.18
N GLU A 63 15.68 -1.27 -25.81
CA GLU A 63 16.85 -1.64 -26.65
C GLU A 63 18.10 -2.09 -25.87
N SER A 64 18.20 -1.84 -24.57
CA SER A 64 19.37 -2.32 -23.77
C SER A 64 19.21 -3.74 -23.23
N ARG A 65 18.07 -4.41 -23.50
CA ARG A 65 17.80 -5.78 -23.02
C ARG A 65 18.37 -6.90 -23.90
N GLU A 66 19.08 -6.58 -24.98
CA GLU A 66 19.85 -7.54 -25.77
C GLU A 66 21.34 -7.17 -25.84
N ILE A 67 22.14 -7.64 -24.87
CA ILE A 67 23.54 -8.05 -25.08
C ILE A 67 23.84 -9.27 -24.22
#